data_AF-A0A1H9YMF3-F1
#
_entry.id   AF-A0A1H9YMF3-F1
#
_cell.length_a   1.000
_cell.length_b   1.000
_cell.length_c   1.000
_cell.angle_alpha   90.00
_cell.angle_beta   90.00
_cell.angle_gamma   90.00
#
_symmetry.space_group_name_H-M   'P 1'
#
loop_
_entity.id
_entity.type
_entity.pdbx_description
1 polymer ?
#
loop_
_entity_poly.entity_id
_entity_poly.type
_entity_poly.pdbx_seq_one_letter_code
_entity_poly.pdbx_strand_id
1 'polypeptide(L)'
;MGQQLARSTLETPPLPSPKGRLGEPEQMLQWARRAYAEWSRDLITVYWLALALYENSLWQEAISHSDTILQWDFRNLAYGPHGDGADYAWQLISDCNAVKGLSLLALNRPEGRQYLQKYLQRAREQTSWFSRAYIRRRLQQG
;
A
#
# COMPACT_ATOMS: atom_id res chain seq x y z
N MET A 1 7.79 10.02 50.67
CA MET A 1 6.78 10.88 50.00
C MET A 1 7.46 11.60 48.86
N GLY A 2 6.91 11.49 47.64
CA GLY A 2 7.41 12.16 46.44
C GLY A 2 6.99 11.38 45.21
N GLN A 3 5.96 11.88 44.51
CA GLN A 3 5.06 11.16 43.62
C GLN A 3 5.66 10.82 42.24
N GLN A 4 5.10 9.75 41.65
CA GLN A 4 5.12 9.45 40.22
C GLN A 4 4.68 10.66 39.37
N LEU A 5 5.40 10.91 38.27
CA LEU A 5 4.84 11.57 37.11
C LEU A 5 5.09 10.70 35.89
N ALA A 6 4.04 9.96 35.52
CA ALA A 6 3.90 9.30 34.24
C ALA A 6 3.90 10.36 33.14
N ARG A 7 4.87 10.30 32.22
CA ARG A 7 4.74 10.92 30.90
C ARG A 7 4.29 9.85 29.91
N SER A 8 2.99 9.92 29.65
CA SER A 8 2.34 9.39 28.45
C SER A 8 3.05 9.93 27.21
N THR A 9 3.86 9.10 26.56
CA THR A 9 4.07 9.17 25.12
C THR A 9 3.23 8.06 24.52
N LEU A 10 2.18 8.45 23.80
CA LEU A 10 1.45 7.59 22.87
C LEU A 10 2.40 7.24 21.71
N GLU A 11 3.43 6.46 21.99
CA GLU A 11 4.16 5.75 20.95
C GLU A 11 3.26 4.60 20.52
N THR A 12 2.51 4.81 19.45
CA THR A 12 1.87 3.72 18.72
C THR A 12 2.94 2.65 18.49
N PRO A 13 2.79 1.43 19.02
CA PRO A 13 3.81 0.40 18.89
C PRO A 13 4.09 0.16 17.40
N PRO A 14 5.34 -0.11 16.98
CA PRO A 14 5.65 -0.40 15.59
C PRO A 14 4.74 -1.56 15.13
N LEU A 15 3.92 -1.27 14.14
CA LEU A 15 2.89 -2.18 13.66
C LEU A 15 3.57 -3.36 12.95
N PRO A 16 2.98 -4.57 13.00
CA PRO A 16 3.56 -5.72 12.32
C PRO A 16 3.75 -5.42 10.84
N SER A 17 4.96 -5.67 10.33
CA SER A 17 5.35 -5.36 8.97
C SER A 17 4.54 -6.16 7.94
N PRO A 18 4.24 -5.60 6.74
CA PRO A 18 3.80 -6.39 5.60
C PRO A 18 4.80 -7.51 5.29
N LYS A 19 4.33 -8.55 4.57
CA LYS A 19 4.97 -9.88 4.47
C LYS A 19 6.40 -9.90 3.91
N GLY A 20 6.96 -8.76 3.52
CA GLY A 20 8.30 -8.69 2.98
C GLY A 20 8.91 -7.30 3.04
N ARG A 21 8.79 -6.56 4.16
CA ARG A 21 9.55 -5.31 4.31
C ARG A 21 11.03 -5.62 3.99
N LEU A 22 11.51 -5.11 2.86
CA LEU A 22 12.94 -5.07 2.58
C LEU A 22 13.55 -4.36 3.78
N GLY A 23 14.63 -4.89 4.36
CA GLY A 23 15.27 -4.29 5.55
C GLY A 23 15.72 -2.84 5.36
N GLU A 24 15.52 -2.27 4.15
CA GLU A 24 16.07 -1.02 3.66
C GLU A 24 15.01 -0.27 2.80
N PRO A 25 13.99 0.35 3.42
CA PRO A 25 12.95 1.12 2.70
C PRO A 25 13.52 2.21 1.79
N GLU A 26 14.58 2.89 2.23
CA GLU A 26 15.22 3.96 1.46
C GLU A 26 15.83 3.43 0.15
N GLN A 27 16.48 2.25 0.20
CA GLN A 27 17.03 1.62 -1.00
C GLN A 27 15.90 1.21 -1.96
N MET A 28 14.83 0.62 -1.44
CA MET A 28 13.63 0.31 -2.24
C MET A 28 13.13 1.55 -2.98
N LEU A 29 13.09 2.71 -2.31
CA LEU A 29 12.67 3.97 -2.94
C LEU A 29 13.64 4.44 -4.02
N GLN A 30 14.95 4.35 -3.80
CA GLN A 30 15.95 4.70 -4.81
C GLN A 30 15.82 3.86 -6.07
N TRP A 31 15.72 2.53 -5.92
CA TRP A 31 15.52 1.60 -7.02
C TRP A 31 14.21 1.86 -7.76
N ALA A 32 13.11 2.04 -7.02
CA ALA A 32 11.79 2.29 -7.61
C ALA A 32 11.76 3.63 -8.38
N ARG A 33 12.40 4.69 -7.86
CA ARG A 33 12.52 5.98 -8.58
C ARG A 33 13.33 5.84 -9.86
N ARG A 34 14.43 5.07 -9.82
CA ARG A 34 15.24 4.80 -11.02
C ARG A 34 14.44 4.04 -12.08
N ALA A 35 13.79 2.94 -11.69
CA ALA A 35 12.94 2.17 -12.61
C ALA A 35 11.81 3.04 -13.19
N TYR A 36 11.18 3.88 -12.37
CA TYR A 36 10.11 4.78 -12.83
C TYR A 36 10.60 5.85 -13.81
N ALA A 37 11.84 6.34 -13.65
CA ALA A 37 12.43 7.27 -14.62
C ALA A 37 12.59 6.62 -16.01
N GLU A 38 12.87 5.32 -16.06
CA GLU A 38 13.06 4.56 -17.31
C GLU A 38 11.72 4.05 -17.89
N TRP A 39 10.79 3.63 -17.02
CA TRP A 39 9.53 2.96 -17.41
C TRP A 39 8.28 3.53 -16.71
N SER A 40 8.12 4.85 -16.72
CA SER A 40 6.99 5.54 -16.05
C SER A 40 5.58 5.13 -16.50
N ARG A 41 5.45 4.52 -17.67
CA ARG A 41 4.18 4.02 -18.22
C ARG A 41 3.90 2.55 -17.89
N ASP A 42 4.90 1.81 -17.40
CA ASP A 42 4.71 0.44 -16.95
C ASP A 42 4.07 0.44 -15.55
N LEU A 43 2.94 -0.25 -15.44
CA LEU A 43 2.13 -0.23 -14.23
C LEU A 43 2.75 -1.02 -13.08
N ILE A 44 3.58 -2.01 -13.39
CA ILE A 44 4.35 -2.73 -12.39
C ILE A 44 5.34 -1.76 -11.74
N THR A 45 6.02 -0.97 -12.55
CA THR A 45 6.92 0.09 -12.11
C THR A 45 6.20 1.18 -11.32
N VAL A 46 5.02 1.62 -11.77
CA VAL A 46 4.17 2.58 -11.03
C VAL A 46 3.78 2.02 -9.65
N TYR A 47 3.40 0.74 -9.58
CA TYR A 47 3.04 0.08 -8.33
C TYR A 47 4.21 -0.01 -7.36
N TRP A 48 5.38 -0.45 -7.82
CA TRP A 48 6.57 -0.53 -6.98
C TRP A 48 6.97 0.82 -6.42
N LEU A 49 6.83 1.90 -7.20
CA LEU A 49 7.04 3.25 -6.71
C LEU A 49 6.01 3.63 -5.64
N ALA A 50 4.72 3.39 -5.87
CA ALA A 50 3.67 3.66 -4.88
C ALA A 50 3.94 2.94 -3.55
N LEU A 51 4.35 1.66 -3.62
CA LEU A 51 4.68 0.86 -2.46
C LEU A 51 5.93 1.36 -1.73
N ALA A 52 6.98 1.71 -2.46
CA ALA A 52 8.21 2.23 -1.88
C ALA A 52 7.97 3.58 -1.17
N LEU A 53 7.18 4.46 -1.80
CA LEU A 53 6.76 5.73 -1.19
C LEU A 53 5.98 5.50 0.11
N TYR A 54 5.08 4.51 0.13
CA TYR A 54 4.37 4.11 1.34
C TYR A 54 5.32 3.61 2.44
N GLU A 55 6.26 2.71 2.14
CA GLU A 55 7.22 2.23 3.15
C GLU A 55 8.13 3.35 3.68
N ASN A 56 8.28 4.45 2.94
CA ASN A 56 9.04 5.64 3.33
C ASN A 56 8.16 6.78 3.88
N SER A 57 6.90 6.52 4.20
CA SER A 57 5.98 7.53 4.76
C SER A 57 5.69 8.73 3.86
N LEU A 58 5.93 8.62 2.56
CA LEU A 58 5.62 9.63 1.55
C LEU A 58 4.18 9.45 1.06
N TRP A 59 3.23 9.62 1.98
CA TRP A 59 1.83 9.22 1.82
C TRP A 59 1.12 9.85 0.63
N GLN A 60 1.35 11.15 0.38
CA GLN A 60 0.66 11.88 -0.68
C GLN A 60 1.10 11.40 -2.07
N GLU A 61 2.40 11.15 -2.25
CA GLU A 61 2.95 10.58 -3.48
C GLU A 61 2.48 9.14 -3.66
N ALA A 62 2.47 8.34 -2.60
CA ALA A 62 1.98 6.96 -2.63
C ALA A 62 0.51 6.87 -3.09
N ILE A 63 -0.34 7.80 -2.63
CA ILE A 63 -1.74 7.92 -3.07
C ILE A 63 -1.80 8.25 -4.57
N SER A 64 -1.03 9.24 -5.03
CA SER A 64 -1.04 9.66 -6.43
C SER A 64 -0.68 8.53 -7.38
N HIS A 65 0.37 7.76 -7.09
CA HIS A 65 0.79 6.64 -7.93
C HIS A 65 -0.18 5.45 -7.86
N SER A 66 -0.80 5.20 -6.69
CA SER A 66 -1.86 4.20 -6.56
C SER A 66 -3.08 4.58 -7.40
N ASP A 67 -3.45 5.86 -7.42
CA ASP A 67 -4.59 6.35 -8.20
C ASP A 67 -4.40 6.20 -9.71
N THR A 68 -3.17 6.34 -10.21
CA THR A 68 -2.86 6.04 -11.62
C THR A 68 -3.31 4.63 -11.99
N ILE A 69 -3.03 3.62 -11.16
CA ILE A 69 -3.41 2.23 -11.44
C ILE A 69 -4.91 2.02 -11.24
N LEU A 70 -5.50 2.60 -10.19
CA LEU A 70 -6.93 2.42 -9.87
C LEU A 70 -7.87 3.06 -10.91
N GLN A 71 -7.37 4.01 -11.70
CA GLN A 71 -8.13 4.66 -12.78
C GLN A 71 -8.00 3.94 -14.13
N TRP A 72 -7.08 2.97 -14.26
CA TRP A 72 -6.93 2.23 -15.52
C TRP A 72 -8.06 1.23 -15.74
N ASP A 73 -8.45 1.04 -17.01
CA ASP A 73 -9.38 -0.02 -17.39
C ASP A 73 -8.73 -1.37 -17.07
N PHE A 74 -9.44 -2.20 -16.31
CA PHE A 74 -9.04 -3.55 -15.96
C PHE A 74 -8.60 -4.37 -17.18
N ARG A 75 -9.27 -4.20 -18.32
CA ARG A 75 -8.94 -4.92 -19.56
C ARG A 75 -7.56 -4.56 -20.11
N ASN A 76 -7.06 -3.37 -19.78
CA ASN A 76 -5.70 -2.94 -20.15
C ASN A 76 -4.65 -3.43 -19.14
N LEU A 77 -5.07 -3.76 -17.90
CA LEU A 77 -4.21 -4.34 -16.87
C LEU A 77 -4.02 -5.85 -17.08
N ALA A 78 -5.09 -6.53 -17.49
CA ALA A 78 -5.06 -7.96 -17.77
C ALA A 78 -4.44 -8.19 -19.15
N TYR A 79 -3.12 -8.41 -19.20
CA TYR A 79 -2.43 -8.73 -20.44
C TYR A 79 -3.01 -10.01 -21.10
N GLY A 80 -3.22 -9.97 -22.42
CA GLY A 80 -3.57 -11.13 -23.27
C GLY A 80 -5.05 -11.23 -23.68
N PRO A 81 -5.36 -11.88 -24.83
CA PRO A 81 -6.72 -11.98 -25.39
C PRO A 81 -7.68 -12.86 -24.57
N HIS A 82 -7.19 -13.63 -23.60
CA HIS A 82 -7.98 -14.52 -22.74
C HIS A 82 -8.01 -14.11 -21.26
N GLY A 83 -7.45 -12.95 -20.91
CA GLY A 83 -7.39 -12.51 -19.52
C GLY A 83 -6.36 -13.30 -18.69
N ASP A 84 -5.31 -13.82 -19.32
CA ASP A 84 -4.25 -14.58 -18.65
C ASP A 84 -3.53 -13.75 -17.56
N GLY A 85 -3.58 -12.41 -17.65
CA GLY A 85 -3.14 -11.47 -16.61
C GLY A 85 -4.22 -11.01 -15.62
N ALA A 86 -5.44 -11.56 -15.65
CA ALA A 86 -6.57 -11.06 -14.84
C ALA A 86 -6.33 -11.19 -13.33
N ASP A 87 -5.80 -12.33 -12.89
CA ASP A 87 -5.47 -12.55 -11.47
C ASP A 87 -4.39 -11.57 -11.00
N TYR A 88 -3.38 -11.33 -11.85
CA TYR A 88 -2.33 -10.36 -11.59
C TYR A 88 -2.88 -8.92 -11.52
N ALA A 89 -3.72 -8.54 -12.48
CA ALA A 89 -4.37 -7.23 -12.51
C ALA A 89 -5.24 -6.99 -11.27
N TRP A 90 -6.01 -8.00 -10.84
CA TRP A 90 -6.80 -7.91 -9.61
C TRP A 90 -5.95 -7.79 -8.36
N GLN A 91 -4.82 -8.50 -8.32
CA GLN A 91 -3.87 -8.39 -7.22
C GLN A 91 -3.27 -6.98 -7.16
N LEU A 92 -2.83 -6.45 -8.30
CA LEU A 92 -2.29 -5.09 -8.43
C LEU A 92 -3.30 -4.03 -7.95
N ILE A 93 -4.55 -4.12 -8.42
CA ILE A 93 -5.63 -3.25 -7.96
C ILE A 93 -5.84 -3.38 -6.46
N SER A 94 -5.85 -4.61 -5.93
CA SER A 94 -6.04 -4.84 -4.50
C SER A 94 -4.93 -4.15 -3.72
N ASP A 95 -3.67 -4.39 -4.04
CA ASP A 95 -2.53 -3.81 -3.32
C ASP A 95 -2.51 -2.28 -3.42
N CYS A 96 -2.89 -1.70 -4.56
CA CYS A 96 -3.06 -0.25 -4.68
C CYS A 96 -4.19 0.28 -3.77
N ASN A 97 -5.30 -0.47 -3.62
CA ASN A 97 -6.33 -0.10 -2.64
C ASN A 97 -5.78 -0.15 -1.20
N ALA A 98 -4.92 -1.12 -0.86
CA ALA A 98 -4.28 -1.17 0.45
C ALA A 98 -3.32 0.02 0.66
N VAL A 99 -2.40 0.28 -0.28
CA VAL A 99 -1.45 1.41 -0.23
C VAL A 99 -2.21 2.73 -0.06
N LYS A 100 -3.20 3.00 -0.91
CA LYS A 100 -4.00 4.21 -0.84
C LYS A 100 -4.77 4.31 0.47
N GLY A 101 -5.45 3.24 0.88
CA GLY A 101 -6.25 3.24 2.10
C GLY A 101 -5.41 3.49 3.34
N LEU A 102 -4.25 2.83 3.47
CA LEU A 102 -3.32 3.01 4.59
C LEU A 102 -2.73 4.42 4.61
N SER A 103 -2.32 4.94 3.45
CA SER A 103 -1.77 6.28 3.32
C SER A 103 -2.78 7.37 3.68
N LEU A 104 -4.05 7.21 3.26
CA LEU A 104 -5.13 8.11 3.66
C LEU A 104 -5.35 8.10 5.18
N LEU A 105 -5.39 6.91 5.79
CA LEU A 105 -5.52 6.82 7.25
C LEU A 105 -4.33 7.43 8.00
N ALA A 106 -3.10 7.28 7.49
CA ALA A 106 -1.92 7.93 8.05
C ALA A 106 -2.01 9.47 8.00
N LEU A 107 -2.75 10.02 7.04
CA LEU A 107 -3.06 11.44 6.91
C LEU A 107 -4.34 11.86 7.67
N ASN A 108 -4.87 11.01 8.55
CA ASN A 108 -6.13 11.22 9.28
C ASN A 108 -7.36 11.41 8.37
N ARG A 109 -7.35 10.78 7.19
CA ARG A 109 -8.44 10.85 6.21
C ARG A 109 -9.31 9.58 6.29
N PRO A 110 -10.51 9.65 6.91
CA PRO A 110 -11.33 8.47 7.19
C PRO A 110 -11.82 7.74 5.94
N GLU A 111 -11.88 8.42 4.79
CA GLU A 111 -12.19 7.80 3.50
C GLU A 111 -11.21 6.70 3.09
N GLY A 112 -10.03 6.59 3.73
CA GLY A 112 -9.11 5.47 3.54
C GLY A 112 -9.73 4.10 3.84
N ARG A 113 -10.71 4.04 4.76
CA ARG A 113 -11.37 2.79 5.16
C ARG A 113 -12.07 2.08 4.00
N GLN A 114 -12.69 2.84 3.09
CA GLN A 114 -13.42 2.26 1.95
C GLN A 114 -12.47 1.49 1.01
N TYR A 115 -11.23 1.98 0.86
CA TYR A 115 -10.21 1.33 0.03
C TYR A 115 -9.71 0.05 0.72
N LEU A 116 -9.50 0.07 2.03
CA LEU A 116 -9.15 -1.13 2.79
C LEU A 116 -10.25 -2.20 2.77
N GLN A 117 -11.52 -1.78 2.77
CA GLN A 117 -12.64 -2.71 2.59
C GLN A 117 -12.63 -3.34 1.18
N LYS A 118 -12.39 -2.56 0.12
CA LYS A 118 -12.21 -3.08 -1.25
C LYS A 118 -11.07 -4.09 -1.33
N TYR A 119 -9.93 -3.80 -0.68
CA TYR A 119 -8.83 -4.75 -0.57
C TYR A 119 -9.30 -6.07 0.06
N LEU A 120 -9.98 -6.02 1.22
CA LEU A 120 -10.43 -7.22 1.93
C LEU A 120 -11.48 -8.05 1.15
N GLN A 121 -12.22 -7.45 0.22
CA GLN A 121 -13.17 -8.19 -0.60
C GLN A 121 -12.51 -9.09 -1.65
N ARG A 122 -11.36 -8.69 -2.20
CA ARG A 122 -10.76 -9.37 -3.36
C ARG A 122 -9.34 -9.89 -3.17
N ALA A 123 -8.57 -9.33 -2.23
CA ALA A 123 -7.16 -9.65 -2.09
C ALA A 123 -6.94 -11.13 -1.73
N ARG A 124 -6.09 -11.80 -2.53
CA ARG A 124 -5.58 -13.13 -2.24
C ARG A 124 -4.34 -13.00 -1.38
N GLU A 125 -4.39 -13.58 -0.18
CA GLU A 125 -3.35 -13.37 0.84
C GLU A 125 -1.99 -13.99 0.48
N GLN A 126 -1.96 -14.93 -0.47
CA GLN A 126 -0.74 -15.62 -0.90
C GLN A 126 0.15 -14.75 -1.80
N THR A 127 -0.46 -13.81 -2.53
CA THR A 127 0.19 -13.01 -3.58
C THR A 127 0.28 -11.52 -3.24
N SER A 128 -0.32 -11.10 -2.13
CA SER A 128 -0.34 -9.71 -1.68
C SER A 128 0.87 -9.34 -0.83
N TRP A 129 1.33 -8.10 -0.98
CA TRP A 129 2.29 -7.49 -0.05
C TRP A 129 1.75 -7.41 1.38
N PHE A 130 0.45 -7.14 1.52
CA PHE A 130 -0.20 -6.92 2.80
C PHE A 130 -0.90 -8.19 3.30
N SER A 131 -0.77 -8.52 4.59
CA SER A 131 -1.61 -9.58 5.16
C SER A 131 -3.03 -9.08 5.42
N ARG A 132 -4.03 -9.95 5.30
CA ARG A 132 -5.43 -9.57 5.59
C ARG A 132 -5.59 -9.22 7.07
N ALA A 133 -4.87 -9.91 7.95
CA ALA A 133 -4.83 -9.62 9.37
C ALA A 133 -4.32 -8.20 9.67
N TYR A 134 -3.24 -7.78 8.99
CA TYR A 134 -2.70 -6.43 9.12
C TYR A 134 -3.72 -5.36 8.73
N ILE A 135 -4.40 -5.53 7.59
CA ILE A 135 -5.40 -4.56 7.11
C ILE A 135 -6.61 -4.51 8.05
N ARG A 136 -7.10 -5.66 8.55
CA ARG A 136 -8.20 -5.70 9.53
C ARG A 136 -7.87 -4.96 10.81
N ARG A 137 -6.65 -5.11 11.33
CA ARG A 137 -6.21 -4.39 12.53
C ARG A 137 -6.23 -2.88 12.33
N ARG A 138 -5.80 -2.40 11.15
CA ARG A 138 -5.84 -0.97 10.81
C ARG A 138 -7.25 -0.40 10.76
N LEU A 139 -8.22 -1.19 10.31
CA LEU A 139 -9.63 -0.80 10.32
C LEU A 139 -10.26 -0.74 11.72
N GLN A 140 -9.63 -1.29 12.76
CA GLN A 140 -10.13 -1.26 14.14
C GLN A 140 -9.50 -0.14 14.99
N GLN A 141 -8.41 0.47 14.52
CA GLN A 141 -7.60 1.43 15.27
C GLN A 141 -7.90 2.91 14.95
N GLY A 142 -8.71 3.17 13.93
CA GLY A 142 -9.26 4.50 13.64
C GLY A 142 -10.77 4.49 13.77
#